data_AF-A0A5B6ZBZ7-F1
#
_entry.id   AF-A0A5B6ZBZ7-F1
#
_cell.length_a   1.000
_cell.length_b   1.000
_cell.length_c   1.000
_cell.angle_alpha   90.00
_cell.angle_beta   90.00
_cell.angle_gamma   90.00
#
_symmetry.space_group_name_H-M   'P 1'
#
loop_
_entity.id
_entity.type
_entity.pdbx_description
1 polymer ?
#
loop_
_entity_poly.entity_id
_entity_poly.type
_entity_poly.pdbx_seq_one_letter_code
_entity_poly.pdbx_strand_id
1 'polypeptide(L)'
;MADELALDLEELRHLQSIAKRPRIVSIISTEICNLEKLSKEAVSAATSQTPTPISSTKVVPTPSLNYVTLGSFSWDQDNDKVKIYVFLEGVEQEKMETVFKPMSVDIKFNDVQGKNYRCAIPKLNKEIVPEKCKVLVKPTRVIITLFKASKGNWLDLHFKEDKLKPNVDKEKDPMAGIMDLMKNMYEEGDDEMKKTIAKAWTDARSGKTADPLKGYP
;
A
#
# COMPACT_ATOMS: atom_id res chain seq x y z
N MET A 1 -22.51 -0.31 -27.46
CA MET A 1 -21.04 -0.18 -27.53
C MET A 1 -20.57 1.11 -28.21
N ALA A 2 -20.57 1.26 -29.55
CA ALA A 2 -20.09 2.53 -30.14
C ALA A 2 -21.02 3.74 -29.83
N ASP A 3 -22.32 3.49 -29.74
CA ASP A 3 -23.34 4.50 -29.43
C ASP A 3 -23.27 4.99 -27.97
N GLU A 4 -23.05 4.07 -27.02
CA GLU A 4 -22.92 4.39 -25.58
C GLU A 4 -21.67 5.23 -25.30
N LEU A 5 -20.54 4.91 -25.94
CA LEU A 5 -19.31 5.69 -25.78
C LEU A 5 -19.45 7.13 -26.30
N ALA A 6 -20.29 7.36 -27.31
CA ALA A 6 -20.58 8.70 -27.82
C ALA A 6 -21.42 9.49 -26.82
N LEU A 7 -22.43 8.85 -26.20
CA LEU A 7 -23.25 9.45 -25.15
C LEU A 7 -22.41 9.78 -23.91
N ASP A 8 -21.52 8.89 -23.48
CA ASP A 8 -20.60 9.11 -22.35
C ASP A 8 -19.66 10.30 -22.61
N LEU A 9 -19.16 10.45 -23.84
CA LEU A 9 -18.33 11.59 -24.22
C LEU A 9 -19.11 12.91 -24.18
N GLU A 10 -20.35 12.92 -24.64
CA GLU A 10 -21.22 14.09 -24.58
C GLU A 10 -21.49 14.50 -23.12
N GLU A 11 -21.79 13.53 -22.25
CA GLU A 11 -22.04 13.79 -20.82
C GLU A 11 -20.79 14.30 -20.10
N LEU A 12 -19.61 13.73 -20.36
CA LEU A 12 -18.36 14.21 -19.78
C LEU A 12 -18.01 15.62 -20.23
N ARG A 13 -18.27 15.98 -21.49
CA ARG A 13 -18.12 17.36 -21.99
C ARG A 13 -19.07 18.32 -21.28
N HIS A 14 -20.30 17.89 -21.02
CA HIS A 14 -21.24 18.67 -20.24
C HIS A 14 -20.75 18.88 -18.80
N LEU A 15 -20.30 17.83 -18.12
CA LEU A 15 -19.74 17.89 -16.76
C LEU A 15 -18.50 18.78 -16.67
N GLN A 16 -17.64 18.75 -17.69
CA GLN A 16 -16.48 19.63 -17.79
C GLN A 16 -16.88 21.12 -17.79
N SER A 17 -17.98 21.47 -18.47
CA SER A 17 -18.47 22.86 -18.53
C SER A 17 -19.03 23.37 -17.20
N ILE A 18 -19.55 22.48 -16.36
CA ILE A 18 -20.15 22.81 -15.06
C ILE A 18 -19.08 22.82 -13.95
N ALA A 19 -17.99 22.05 -14.12
CA ALA A 19 -16.94 21.92 -13.13
C ALA A 19 -16.15 23.22 -12.92
N LYS A 20 -16.21 23.78 -11.70
CA LYS A 20 -15.50 25.03 -11.34
C LYS A 20 -14.14 24.81 -10.69
N ARG A 21 -13.86 23.59 -10.18
CA ARG A 21 -12.61 23.29 -9.47
C ARG A 21 -11.54 22.79 -10.45
N PRO A 22 -10.32 23.36 -10.44
CA PRO A 22 -9.29 23.04 -11.43
C PRO A 22 -8.86 21.56 -11.40
N ARG A 23 -8.79 20.96 -10.21
CA ARG A 23 -8.49 19.52 -10.06
C ARG A 23 -9.56 18.64 -10.70
N ILE A 24 -10.83 19.03 -10.60
CA ILE A 24 -11.96 18.27 -11.15
C ILE A 24 -12.00 18.43 -12.68
N VAL A 25 -11.81 19.65 -13.18
CA VAL A 25 -11.68 19.92 -14.63
C VAL A 25 -10.55 19.09 -15.23
N SER A 26 -9.38 19.02 -14.57
CA SER A 26 -8.26 18.20 -15.04
C SER A 26 -8.62 16.71 -15.12
N ILE A 27 -9.29 16.16 -14.09
CA ILE A 27 -9.69 14.75 -14.07
C ILE A 27 -10.67 14.45 -15.21
N ILE A 28 -11.70 15.27 -15.37
CA ILE A 28 -12.71 15.09 -16.43
C ILE A 28 -12.08 15.22 -17.82
N SER A 29 -11.17 16.19 -18.00
CA SER A 29 -10.47 16.40 -19.29
C SER A 29 -9.59 15.21 -19.66
N THR A 30 -8.90 14.61 -18.69
CA THR A 30 -8.11 13.40 -18.91
C THR A 30 -9.00 12.22 -19.31
N GLU A 31 -10.16 12.06 -18.68
CA GLU A 31 -11.09 10.97 -19.02
C GLU A 31 -11.68 11.13 -20.43
N ILE A 32 -12.08 12.36 -20.81
CA ILE A 32 -12.52 12.67 -22.18
C ILE A 32 -11.43 12.28 -23.19
N CYS A 33 -10.18 12.67 -22.96
CA CYS A 33 -9.07 12.36 -23.85
C CYS A 33 -8.84 10.84 -24.00
N ASN A 34 -9.01 10.08 -22.92
CA ASN A 34 -8.88 8.62 -22.95
C ASN A 34 -9.98 7.96 -23.79
N LEU A 35 -11.23 8.40 -23.62
CA LEU A 35 -12.38 7.85 -24.36
C LEU A 35 -12.35 8.22 -25.84
N GLU A 36 -11.92 9.43 -26.20
CA GLU A 36 -11.72 9.81 -27.61
C GLU A 36 -10.66 8.95 -28.30
N LYS A 37 -9.60 8.59 -27.56
CA LYS A 37 -8.53 7.74 -28.08
C LYS A 37 -9.03 6.30 -28.31
N LEU A 38 -9.79 5.75 -27.37
CA LEU A 38 -10.44 4.44 -27.50
C LEU A 38 -11.44 4.40 -28.67
N SER A 39 -12.20 5.48 -28.87
CA SER A 39 -13.12 5.64 -30.01
C SER A 39 -12.38 5.66 -31.35
N LYS A 40 -11.25 6.38 -31.44
CA LYS A 40 -10.41 6.42 -32.66
C LYS A 40 -9.72 5.09 -32.97
N GLU A 41 -9.25 4.37 -31.96
CA GLU A 41 -8.61 3.06 -32.16
C GLU A 41 -9.62 1.97 -32.60
N ALA A 42 -10.89 2.06 -32.18
CA ALA A 42 -11.94 1.14 -32.62
C ALA A 42 -12.31 1.28 -34.11
N VAL A 43 -12.10 2.46 -34.71
CA VAL A 43 -12.43 2.71 -36.14
C VAL A 43 -11.27 2.32 -37.08
N SER A 44 -10.02 2.34 -36.62
CA SER A 44 -8.84 2.00 -37.45
C SER A 44 -8.54 0.51 -37.56
N ALA A 45 -9.21 -0.37 -36.80
CA ALA A 45 -8.94 -1.82 -36.83
C ALA A 45 -9.64 -2.60 -37.97
N ALA A 46 -10.44 -1.94 -38.82
CA ALA A 46 -11.27 -2.62 -39.83
C ALA A 46 -10.66 -2.75 -41.24
N THR A 47 -9.48 -2.22 -41.52
CA THR A 47 -8.88 -2.31 -42.87
C THR A 47 -7.37 -2.53 -42.82
N SER A 48 -6.94 -3.80 -42.84
CA SER A 48 -5.96 -4.37 -43.79
C SER A 48 -5.52 -5.78 -43.37
N GLN A 49 -6.06 -6.78 -44.06
CA GLN A 49 -5.47 -8.13 -44.28
C GLN A 49 -4.29 -7.93 -45.28
N THR A 50 -3.17 -8.67 -45.38
CA THR A 50 -2.91 -10.13 -45.40
C THR A 50 -1.34 -10.37 -45.33
N PRO A 51 -0.75 -11.58 -45.56
CA PRO A 51 0.11 -12.39 -44.65
C PRO A 51 1.63 -12.34 -44.96
N THR A 52 2.58 -12.81 -44.13
CA THR A 52 3.17 -14.18 -44.05
C THR A 52 4.38 -14.21 -43.05
N PRO A 53 4.96 -15.37 -42.65
CA PRO A 53 5.38 -15.74 -41.29
C PRO A 53 6.82 -15.31 -40.93
N ILE A 54 7.30 -15.39 -39.68
CA ILE A 54 8.11 -16.50 -39.15
C ILE A 54 8.21 -16.35 -37.61
N SER A 55 7.91 -17.46 -36.92
CA SER A 55 8.44 -17.97 -35.65
C SER A 55 9.12 -17.02 -34.65
N SER A 56 8.47 -16.83 -33.50
CA SER A 56 8.94 -17.24 -32.15
C SER A 56 8.52 -16.25 -31.05
N THR A 57 8.11 -16.81 -29.91
CA THR A 57 7.66 -16.15 -28.67
C THR A 57 6.38 -15.32 -28.74
N LYS A 58 5.26 -16.02 -28.52
CA LYS A 58 3.94 -15.48 -28.20
C LYS A 58 3.98 -14.76 -26.84
N VAL A 59 4.46 -13.53 -26.81
CA VAL A 59 4.05 -12.56 -25.79
C VAL A 59 2.66 -12.10 -26.18
N VAL A 60 1.66 -12.66 -25.50
CA VAL A 60 0.27 -12.19 -25.54
C VAL A 60 0.31 -10.69 -25.22
N PRO A 61 -0.14 -9.79 -26.13
CA PRO A 61 -0.36 -8.41 -25.76
C PRO A 61 -1.52 -8.44 -24.78
N THR A 62 -1.21 -8.47 -23.48
CA THR A 62 -2.22 -8.28 -22.46
C THR A 62 -2.74 -6.86 -22.68
N PRO A 63 -4.06 -6.67 -22.90
CA PRO A 63 -4.60 -5.33 -22.93
C PRO A 63 -4.15 -4.67 -21.63
N SER A 64 -3.66 -3.44 -21.71
CA SER A 64 -3.29 -2.63 -20.56
C SER A 64 -4.53 -2.37 -19.72
N LEU A 65 -4.90 -3.37 -18.92
CA LEU A 65 -5.98 -3.35 -17.97
C LEU A 65 -5.54 -2.37 -16.89
N ASN A 66 -6.14 -1.19 -16.90
CA ASN A 66 -5.98 -0.23 -15.82
C ASN A 66 -6.51 -0.86 -14.53
N TYR A 67 -5.61 -1.30 -13.66
CA TYR A 67 -5.94 -1.88 -12.36
C TYR A 67 -5.97 -0.79 -11.31
N VAL A 68 -7.14 -0.55 -10.73
CA VAL A 68 -7.31 0.30 -9.56
C VAL A 68 -6.82 -0.46 -8.34
N THR A 69 -5.86 0.11 -7.62
CA THR A 69 -5.41 -0.46 -6.33
C THR A 69 -6.54 -0.37 -5.31
N LEU A 70 -6.89 -1.50 -4.70
CA LEU A 70 -7.87 -1.55 -3.61
C LEU A 70 -7.34 -0.78 -2.39
N GLY A 71 -7.86 0.43 -2.17
CA GLY A 71 -7.46 1.30 -1.06
C GLY A 71 -8.09 0.96 0.29
N SER A 72 -9.13 0.13 0.31
CA SER A 72 -9.82 -0.25 1.55
C SER A 72 -10.13 -1.75 1.55
N PHE A 73 -9.45 -2.48 2.43
CA PHE A 73 -9.76 -3.86 2.76
C PHE A 73 -9.61 -4.04 4.28
N SER A 74 -10.35 -4.98 4.85
CA SER A 74 -10.25 -5.32 6.26
C SER A 74 -9.63 -6.70 6.41
N TRP A 75 -8.96 -6.98 7.51
CA TRP A 75 -8.44 -8.32 7.75
C TRP A 75 -8.61 -8.72 9.22
N ASP A 76 -8.83 -10.01 9.46
CA ASP A 76 -8.80 -10.65 10.76
C ASP A 76 -7.80 -11.80 10.75
N GLN A 77 -7.49 -12.31 11.94
CA GLN A 77 -6.66 -13.50 12.06
C GLN A 77 -7.13 -14.37 13.21
N ASP A 78 -6.92 -15.66 13.01
CA ASP A 78 -6.96 -16.70 14.02
C ASP A 78 -5.51 -17.10 14.39
N ASN A 79 -5.35 -18.12 15.24
CA ASN A 79 -4.03 -18.64 15.60
C ASN A 79 -3.25 -19.17 14.37
N ASP A 80 -3.97 -19.83 13.44
CA ASP A 80 -3.38 -20.50 12.28
C ASP A 80 -3.79 -19.89 10.92
N LYS A 81 -4.74 -18.94 10.90
CA LYS A 81 -5.34 -18.41 9.67
C LYS A 81 -5.39 -16.89 9.67
N VAL A 82 -5.37 -16.29 8.50
CA VAL A 82 -5.59 -14.85 8.28
C VAL A 82 -6.72 -14.73 7.26
N LYS A 83 -7.73 -13.91 7.53
CA LYS A 83 -8.84 -13.67 6.61
C LYS A 83 -8.80 -12.23 6.16
N ILE A 84 -8.77 -12.02 4.85
CA ILE A 84 -8.82 -10.69 4.24
C ILE A 84 -10.21 -10.52 3.63
N TYR A 85 -10.91 -9.47 4.02
CA TYR A 85 -12.20 -9.05 3.49
C TYR A 85 -11.98 -7.90 2.51
N VAL A 86 -12.33 -8.16 1.26
CA VAL A 86 -12.33 -7.18 0.19
C VAL A 86 -13.79 -6.87 -0.13
N PHE A 87 -14.23 -5.65 0.13
CA PHE A 87 -15.61 -5.22 -0.16
C PHE A 87 -15.71 -4.82 -1.63
N LEU A 88 -16.07 -5.79 -2.46
CA LEU A 88 -16.35 -5.59 -3.88
C LEU A 88 -17.64 -6.32 -4.22
N GLU A 89 -18.53 -5.62 -4.92
CA GLU A 89 -19.82 -6.14 -5.34
C GLU A 89 -19.79 -6.59 -6.80
N GLY A 90 -20.43 -7.72 -7.10
CA GLY A 90 -20.47 -8.25 -8.47
C GLY A 90 -19.16 -8.89 -8.94
N VAL A 91 -18.33 -9.36 -8.00
CA VAL A 91 -17.13 -10.14 -8.35
C VAL A 91 -17.54 -11.54 -8.79
N GLU A 92 -17.08 -11.95 -9.98
CA GLU A 92 -17.13 -13.34 -10.43
C GLU A 92 -15.82 -14.05 -10.09
N GLN A 93 -15.92 -15.27 -9.57
CA GLN A 93 -14.75 -16.09 -9.25
C GLN A 93 -13.95 -16.47 -10.50
N GLU A 94 -14.60 -16.58 -11.66
CA GLU A 94 -13.94 -16.91 -12.95
C GLU A 94 -13.12 -15.76 -13.50
N LYS A 95 -13.51 -14.51 -13.22
CA LYS A 95 -12.78 -13.29 -13.63
C LYS A 95 -11.77 -12.83 -12.58
N MET A 96 -11.44 -13.71 -11.64
CA MET A 96 -10.50 -13.42 -10.56
C MET A 96 -9.23 -14.25 -10.74
N GLU A 97 -8.09 -13.57 -10.79
CA GLU A 97 -6.77 -14.19 -10.79
C GLU A 97 -6.19 -14.09 -9.37
N THR A 98 -5.80 -15.23 -8.78
CA THR A 98 -5.23 -15.27 -7.43
C THR A 98 -3.86 -15.93 -7.48
N VAL A 99 -2.85 -15.23 -6.98
CA VAL A 99 -1.47 -15.68 -6.93
C VAL A 99 -1.02 -15.64 -5.48
N PHE A 100 -0.97 -16.81 -4.86
CA PHE A 100 -0.44 -16.98 -3.52
C PHE A 100 1.04 -17.35 -3.59
N LYS A 101 1.91 -16.57 -2.97
CA LYS A 101 3.30 -16.92 -2.71
C LYS A 101 3.52 -17.06 -1.20
N PRO A 102 4.59 -17.74 -0.76
CA PRO A 102 4.86 -17.92 0.67
C PRO A 102 4.91 -16.59 1.44
N MET A 103 5.41 -15.52 0.85
CA MET A 103 5.58 -14.22 1.53
C MET A 103 4.84 -13.06 0.86
N SER A 104 4.03 -13.31 -0.17
CA SER A 104 3.28 -12.28 -0.90
C SER A 104 1.98 -12.81 -1.47
N VAL A 105 0.97 -11.96 -1.60
CA VAL A 105 -0.33 -12.31 -2.20
C VAL A 105 -0.68 -11.28 -3.25
N ASP A 106 -1.04 -11.73 -4.45
CA ASP A 106 -1.53 -10.86 -5.52
C ASP A 106 -2.89 -11.38 -5.98
N ILE A 107 -3.90 -10.52 -5.92
CA ILE A 107 -5.26 -10.84 -6.33
C ILE A 107 -5.69 -9.78 -7.31
N LYS A 108 -6.09 -10.20 -8.51
CA LYS A 108 -6.64 -9.32 -9.54
C LYS A 108 -8.10 -9.69 -9.74
N PHE A 109 -8.93 -8.67 -9.77
CA PHE A 109 -10.33 -8.75 -10.09
C PHE A 109 -10.53 -8.05 -11.42
N ASN A 110 -10.94 -8.80 -12.43
CA ASN A 110 -11.22 -8.28 -13.75
C ASN A 110 -12.70 -8.02 -13.90
N ASP A 111 -13.06 -6.94 -14.61
CA ASP A 111 -14.45 -6.65 -15.01
C ASP A 111 -15.45 -6.51 -13.83
N VAL A 112 -15.01 -5.98 -12.69
CA VAL A 112 -15.90 -5.72 -11.55
C VAL A 112 -16.51 -4.35 -11.73
N GLN A 113 -17.80 -4.30 -12.05
CA GLN A 113 -18.53 -3.04 -12.31
C GLN A 113 -17.85 -2.18 -13.41
N GLY A 114 -17.32 -2.84 -14.46
CA GLY A 114 -16.61 -2.16 -15.56
C GLY A 114 -15.20 -1.66 -15.19
N LYS A 115 -14.68 -2.01 -14.01
CA LYS A 115 -13.33 -1.63 -13.55
C LYS A 115 -12.53 -2.87 -13.15
N ASN A 116 -11.22 -2.80 -13.36
CA ASN A 116 -10.31 -3.84 -12.87
C ASN A 116 -9.73 -3.39 -11.54
N TYR A 117 -9.76 -4.26 -10.54
CA TYR A 117 -9.16 -4.00 -9.24
C TYR A 117 -7.97 -4.93 -9.01
N ARG A 118 -6.95 -4.45 -8.31
CA ARG A 118 -5.83 -5.29 -7.88
C ARG A 118 -5.55 -5.07 -6.40
N CYS A 119 -5.48 -6.17 -5.66
CA CYS A 119 -5.04 -6.23 -4.28
C CYS A 119 -3.72 -7.00 -4.24
N ALA A 120 -2.61 -6.27 -4.14
CA ALA A 120 -1.27 -6.84 -4.07
C ALA A 120 -0.64 -6.52 -2.72
N ILE A 121 -0.31 -7.56 -1.96
CA ILE A 121 0.43 -7.50 -0.71
C ILE A 121 1.83 -8.05 -0.99
N PRO A 122 2.81 -7.19 -1.30
CA PRO A 122 4.13 -7.63 -1.77
C PRO A 122 4.96 -8.31 -0.67
N LYS A 123 4.74 -7.94 0.59
CA LYS A 123 5.43 -8.51 1.74
C LYS A 123 4.46 -8.72 2.89
N LEU A 124 4.09 -9.97 3.12
CA LEU A 124 3.33 -10.39 4.30
C LEU A 124 4.22 -10.34 5.54
N ASN A 125 3.60 -10.21 6.71
CA ASN A 125 4.33 -10.19 7.99
C ASN A 125 5.05 -11.52 8.29
N LYS A 126 4.46 -12.66 7.92
CA LYS A 126 5.08 -13.99 8.00
C LYS A 126 4.70 -14.85 6.80
N GLU A 127 5.38 -15.98 6.68
CA GLU A 127 5.10 -16.97 5.66
C GLU A 127 3.71 -17.60 5.81
N ILE A 128 3.08 -17.85 4.66
CA ILE A 128 1.83 -18.57 4.51
C ILE A 128 2.05 -19.87 3.74
N VAL A 129 1.06 -20.76 3.77
CA VAL A 129 1.02 -21.99 2.98
C VAL A 129 0.09 -21.76 1.79
N PRO A 130 0.62 -21.44 0.58
CA PRO A 130 -0.18 -21.11 -0.60
C PRO A 130 -1.20 -22.21 -0.93
N GLU A 131 -0.80 -23.47 -0.79
CA GLU A 131 -1.62 -24.65 -1.12
C GLU A 131 -2.88 -24.79 -0.27
N LYS A 132 -2.87 -24.24 0.96
CA LYS A 132 -4.02 -24.29 1.86
C LYS A 132 -4.89 -23.04 1.76
N CYS A 133 -4.44 -22.01 1.05
CA CYS A 133 -5.18 -20.76 0.92
C CYS A 133 -6.49 -20.98 0.15
N LYS A 134 -7.54 -20.27 0.57
CA LYS A 134 -8.89 -20.39 -0.02
C LYS A 134 -9.43 -19.00 -0.33
N VAL A 135 -10.18 -18.90 -1.41
CA VAL A 135 -10.92 -17.68 -1.74
C VAL A 135 -12.40 -17.99 -1.83
N LEU A 136 -13.19 -17.24 -1.08
CA LEU A 136 -14.64 -17.32 -1.06
C LEU A 136 -15.20 -16.00 -1.56
N VAL A 137 -15.81 -16.03 -2.75
CA VAL A 137 -16.48 -14.88 -3.33
C VAL A 137 -17.94 -14.87 -2.84
N LYS A 138 -18.37 -13.76 -2.24
CA LYS A 138 -19.77 -13.48 -1.89
C LYS A 138 -20.27 -12.31 -2.76
N PRO A 139 -21.60 -12.14 -2.91
CA PRO A 139 -22.17 -11.11 -3.78
C PRO A 139 -21.65 -9.69 -3.49
N THR A 140 -21.42 -9.36 -2.22
CA THR A 140 -21.02 -8.03 -1.73
C THR A 140 -19.58 -7.96 -1.22
N ARG A 141 -18.88 -9.10 -1.13
CA ARG A 141 -17.51 -9.16 -0.58
C ARG A 141 -16.77 -10.43 -0.98
N VAL A 142 -15.45 -10.32 -1.10
CA VAL A 142 -14.54 -11.45 -1.28
C VAL A 142 -13.81 -11.70 0.04
N ILE A 143 -13.77 -12.96 0.45
CA ILE A 143 -13.09 -13.41 1.67
C ILE A 143 -11.93 -14.30 1.26
N ILE A 144 -10.70 -13.82 1.48
CA ILE A 144 -9.48 -14.57 1.21
C ILE A 144 -8.97 -15.14 2.53
N THR A 145 -8.97 -16.46 2.66
CA THR A 145 -8.42 -17.15 3.83
C THR A 145 -7.02 -17.65 3.50
N LEU A 146 -6.03 -17.03 4.13
CA LEU A 146 -4.63 -17.44 4.09
C LEU A 146 -4.33 -18.35 5.28
N PHE A 147 -3.58 -19.43 5.06
CA PHE A 147 -3.11 -20.30 6.14
C PHE A 147 -1.68 -19.93 6.50
N LYS A 148 -1.42 -19.68 7.78
CA LYS A 148 -0.08 -19.34 8.27
C LYS A 148 0.81 -20.60 8.21
N ALA A 149 2.06 -20.43 7.80
CA ALA A 149 3.05 -21.52 7.86
C ALA A 149 3.49 -21.81 9.30
N SER A 150 3.53 -20.78 10.14
CA SER A 150 3.87 -20.87 11.56
C SER A 150 2.74 -20.30 12.41
N LYS A 151 2.35 -21.03 13.45
CA LYS A 151 1.33 -20.58 14.41
C LYS A 151 1.81 -19.32 15.11
N GLY A 152 0.91 -18.35 15.26
CA GLY A 152 1.23 -17.11 15.95
C GLY A 152 0.43 -15.92 15.47
N ASN A 153 0.51 -14.82 16.21
CA ASN A 153 -0.21 -13.59 15.92
C ASN A 153 0.63 -12.68 15.02
N TRP A 154 0.01 -12.09 14.01
CA TRP A 154 0.59 -11.10 13.12
C TRP A 154 0.27 -9.69 13.64
N LEU A 155 1.28 -8.86 13.88
CA LEU A 155 1.06 -7.49 14.35
C LEU A 155 0.42 -6.61 13.27
N ASP A 156 0.73 -6.88 12.02
CA ASP A 156 0.16 -6.23 10.84
C ASP A 156 0.05 -7.26 9.70
N LEU A 157 -0.77 -6.99 8.70
CA LEU A 157 -0.87 -7.83 7.51
C LEU A 157 0.35 -7.60 6.60
N HIS A 158 0.73 -6.34 6.44
CA HIS A 158 1.91 -5.95 5.70
C HIS A 158 3.12 -5.99 6.62
N PHE A 159 4.25 -6.42 6.09
CA PHE A 159 5.51 -6.17 6.75
C PHE A 159 5.78 -4.66 6.77
N LYS A 160 5.42 -4.00 7.86
CA LYS A 160 5.92 -2.66 8.16
C LYS A 160 7.33 -2.82 8.71
N GLU A 161 8.30 -2.52 7.87
CA GLU A 161 9.64 -2.23 8.37
C GLU A 161 9.51 -0.98 9.23
N ASP A 162 9.63 -1.16 10.53
CA ASP A 162 9.57 -0.10 11.51
C ASP A 162 10.77 0.83 11.28
N LYS A 163 10.62 1.81 10.39
CA LYS A 163 11.62 2.86 10.11
C LYS A 163 11.84 3.79 11.31
N LEU A 164 11.28 3.48 12.47
CA LEU A 164 11.39 4.25 13.71
C LEU A 164 11.88 3.38 14.88
N LYS A 165 12.69 2.36 14.59
CA LYS A 165 13.62 1.84 15.60
C LYS A 165 14.94 2.58 15.43
N PRO A 166 15.30 3.58 16.28
CA PRO A 166 16.71 3.83 16.50
C PRO A 166 17.31 2.48 16.86
N ASN A 167 18.38 2.11 16.16
CA ASN A 167 19.07 0.86 16.36
C ASN A 167 19.60 0.84 17.80
N VAL A 168 18.78 0.35 18.74
CA VAL A 168 19.24 -0.04 20.06
C VAL A 168 19.91 -1.38 19.83
N ASP A 169 21.13 -1.29 19.32
CA ASP A 169 22.13 -2.35 19.36
C ASP A 169 22.12 -2.87 20.80
N LYS A 170 21.52 -4.06 21.00
CA LYS A 170 21.34 -4.70 22.30
C LYS A 170 22.67 -5.21 22.89
N GLU A 171 23.79 -4.67 22.44
CA GLU A 171 25.14 -5.03 22.86
C GLU A 171 25.92 -3.90 23.52
N LYS A 172 25.40 -2.65 23.54
CA LYS A 172 26.02 -1.58 24.32
C LYS A 172 25.21 -1.33 25.57
N ASP A 173 25.84 -1.60 26.72
CA ASP A 173 25.30 -1.42 28.06
C ASP A 173 24.38 -0.19 28.15
N PRO A 174 23.23 -0.29 28.85
CA PRO A 174 22.30 0.83 29.02
C PRO A 174 22.98 2.09 29.60
N MET A 175 24.08 1.94 30.34
CA MET A 175 24.94 3.05 30.78
C MET A 175 25.71 3.75 29.65
N ALA A 176 26.17 3.01 28.64
CA ALA A 176 26.91 3.56 27.50
C ALA A 176 25.99 4.34 26.55
N GLY A 177 24.75 3.85 26.33
CA GLY A 177 23.76 4.54 25.49
C GLY A 177 23.36 5.91 26.05
N ILE A 178 23.32 6.06 27.37
CA ILE A 178 23.04 7.34 28.04
C ILE A 178 24.21 8.32 27.89
N MET A 179 25.44 7.84 27.96
CA MET A 179 26.65 8.67 27.80
C MET A 179 26.79 9.20 26.36
N ASP A 180 26.44 8.39 25.38
CA ASP A 180 26.47 8.75 23.96
C ASP A 180 25.36 9.76 23.61
N LEU A 181 24.16 9.56 24.16
CA LEU A 181 23.05 10.52 24.02
C LEU A 181 23.37 11.88 24.66
N MET A 182 24.02 11.89 25.84
CA MET A 182 24.44 13.14 26.49
C MET A 182 25.58 13.84 25.72
N LYS A 183 26.47 13.09 25.05
CA LYS A 183 27.53 13.65 24.23
C LYS A 183 26.97 14.33 22.98
N ASN A 184 26.02 13.68 22.30
CA ASN A 184 25.39 14.26 21.11
C ASN A 184 24.65 15.57 21.44
N MET A 185 23.97 15.63 22.59
CA MET A 185 23.35 16.88 23.08
C MET A 185 24.35 17.97 23.46
N TYR A 186 25.56 17.61 23.89
CA TYR A 186 26.63 18.59 24.15
C TYR A 186 27.24 19.09 22.84
N GLU A 187 27.37 18.26 21.81
CA GLU A 187 27.99 18.67 20.54
C GLU A 187 27.04 19.51 19.68
N GLU A 188 25.74 19.19 19.66
CA GLU A 188 24.73 19.90 18.85
C GLU A 188 24.04 21.06 19.59
N GLY A 189 24.20 21.16 20.92
CA GLY A 189 23.49 22.14 21.75
C GLY A 189 24.15 23.52 21.84
N ASP A 190 23.30 24.55 21.93
CA ASP A 190 23.65 25.93 22.28
C ASP A 190 24.45 26.00 23.61
N ASP A 191 25.25 27.06 23.81
CA ASP A 191 26.21 27.18 24.92
C ASP A 191 25.55 27.06 26.31
N GLU A 192 24.27 27.42 26.42
CA GLU A 192 23.49 27.32 27.66
C GLU A 192 23.11 25.86 28.01
N MET A 193 22.87 25.02 27.00
CA MET A 193 22.54 23.61 27.19
C MET A 193 23.79 22.80 27.56
N LYS A 194 24.93 23.10 26.91
CA LYS A 194 26.25 22.55 27.25
C LYS A 194 26.61 22.78 28.72
N LYS A 195 26.39 23.99 29.21
CA LYS A 195 26.66 24.36 30.60
C LYS A 195 25.78 23.59 31.58
N THR A 196 24.52 23.34 31.23
CA THR A 196 23.57 22.60 32.06
C THR A 196 23.91 21.12 32.15
N ILE A 197 24.30 20.50 31.02
CA ILE A 197 24.74 19.09 30.99
C ILE A 197 26.07 18.93 31.75
N ALA A 198 27.03 19.84 31.56
CA ALA A 198 28.29 19.82 32.30
C ALA A 198 28.08 19.97 33.82
N LYS A 199 27.13 20.82 34.23
CA LYS A 199 26.74 20.99 35.63
C LYS A 199 26.13 19.71 36.19
N ALA A 200 25.19 19.08 35.47
CA ALA A 200 24.56 17.83 35.89
C ALA A 200 25.57 16.68 36.01
N TRP A 201 26.56 16.60 35.11
CA TRP A 201 27.61 15.59 35.15
C TRP A 201 28.55 15.76 36.35
N THR A 202 28.85 17.03 36.69
CA THR A 202 29.67 17.37 37.87
C THR A 202 28.92 17.09 39.18
N ASP A 203 27.61 17.38 39.24
CA ASP A 203 26.77 17.10 40.43
C ASP A 203 26.60 15.59 40.64
N ALA A 204 26.33 14.84 39.57
CA ALA A 204 26.19 13.38 39.64
C ALA A 204 27.50 12.69 40.07
N ARG A 205 28.66 13.20 39.66
CA ARG A 205 29.97 12.64 40.04
C ARG A 205 30.44 13.06 41.44
N SER A 206 30.00 14.22 41.92
CA SER A 206 30.36 14.73 43.25
C SER A 206 29.44 14.21 44.37
N GLY A 207 28.43 13.39 44.03
CA GLY A 207 27.52 12.79 45.02
C GLY A 207 26.66 13.80 45.77
N LYS A 208 26.61 15.06 45.32
CA LYS A 208 25.72 16.09 45.87
C LYS A 208 24.37 15.96 45.20
N THR A 209 23.51 15.10 45.74
CA THR A 209 22.07 15.19 45.50
C THR A 209 21.58 16.50 46.13
N ALA A 210 21.60 17.59 45.37
CA ALA A 210 20.84 18.78 45.72
C ALA A 210 19.35 18.42 45.56
N ASP A 211 18.70 18.17 46.68
CA ASP A 211 17.26 17.94 46.79
C ASP A 211 16.51 19.19 46.25
N PRO A 212 15.74 19.09 45.15
CA PRO A 212 15.09 20.25 44.56
C PRO A 212 13.87 20.76 45.35
N LEU A 213 13.55 20.19 46.52
CA LEU A 213 12.30 20.48 47.24
C LEU A 213 12.48 21.34 48.50
N LYS A 214 13.66 21.90 48.75
CA LYS A 214 13.88 22.83 49.85
C LYS A 214 14.08 24.26 49.37
N GLY A 215 12.99 24.92 49.01
CA GLY A 215 13.00 26.38 48.88
C GLY A 215 11.99 26.94 47.91
N TYR A 216 10.70 26.85 48.24
CA TYR A 216 9.76 27.93 47.94
C TYR A 216 8.96 28.23 49.22
N PRO A 217 8.67 29.52 49.47
CA PRO A 217 8.45 30.08 50.81
C PRO A 217 7.20 29.59 51.53
#